data_AF-T1AW12-F1
#
_entry.id   AF-T1AW12-F1
#
_cell.length_a   1.000
_cell.length_b   1.000
_cell.length_c   1.000
_cell.angle_alpha   90.00
_cell.angle_beta   90.00
_cell.angle_gamma   90.00
#
_symmetry.space_group_name_H-M   'P 1'
#
loop_
_entity.id
_entity.type
_entity.pdbx_description
1 polymer ?
#
loop_
_entity_poly.entity_id
_entity_poly.type
_entity_poly.pdbx_seq_one_letter_code
_entity_poly.pdbx_strand_id
1 'polypeptide(L)'
;MAFLMGSLFSMAVGTIGMLMATEGNVVVAAAARQGFGKALQLGYRTGTVTGMLNDGLGLLGATTIFMYFGNRAPEALLGFGFGGTLLALFMRVGGGIYTKAADVGADLVGKVEKDIPEDDPRNAATIADNVGDNVGDCAGMAADIFESYEVTMVAAMILGWASFGHIGMLFPLLVRAVGVCSDIIATFSVRAADKGSDKDA
;
A
#
# COMPACT_ATOMS: atom_id res chain seq x y z
N MET A 1 8.81 -22.37 1.12
CA MET A 1 9.41 -21.50 0.08
C MET A 1 8.44 -20.43 -0.37
N ALA A 2 7.31 -20.77 -1.00
CA ALA A 2 6.32 -19.78 -1.42
C ALA A 2 5.81 -18.88 -0.28
N PHE A 3 5.60 -19.44 0.92
CA PHE A 3 5.33 -18.67 2.14
C PHE A 3 6.38 -17.59 2.42
N LEU A 4 7.67 -17.95 2.41
CA LEU A 4 8.75 -16.98 2.63
C LEU A 4 8.76 -15.91 1.55
N MET A 5 8.47 -16.29 0.30
CA MET A 5 8.37 -15.34 -0.81
C MET A 5 7.23 -14.33 -0.58
N GLY A 6 6.04 -14.78 -0.20
CA GLY A 6 4.90 -13.91 0.11
C GLY A 6 5.17 -12.98 1.28
N SER A 7 5.76 -13.53 2.36
CA SER A 7 6.17 -12.74 3.53
C SER A 7 7.22 -11.69 3.19
N LEU A 8 8.23 -12.04 2.38
CA LEU A 8 9.28 -11.10 1.94
C LEU A 8 8.71 -10.00 1.04
N PHE A 9 7.78 -10.35 0.14
CA PHE A 9 7.16 -9.38 -0.75
C PHE A 9 6.26 -8.42 0.02
N SER A 10 5.42 -8.93 0.93
CA SER A 10 4.61 -8.11 1.83
C SER A 10 5.48 -7.15 2.66
N MET A 11 6.56 -7.66 3.26
CA MET A 11 7.52 -6.84 4.00
C MET A 11 8.20 -5.78 3.10
N ALA A 12 8.57 -6.13 1.87
CA ALA A 12 9.17 -5.20 0.92
C ALA A 12 8.20 -4.09 0.52
N VAL A 13 6.94 -4.42 0.23
CA VAL A 13 5.89 -3.43 -0.11
C VAL A 13 5.66 -2.48 1.06
N GLY A 14 5.52 -3.00 2.29
CA GLY A 14 5.35 -2.15 3.47
C GLY A 14 6.56 -1.25 3.74
N THR A 15 7.77 -1.80 3.67
CA THR A 15 9.00 -1.05 3.96
C THR A 15 9.27 0.03 2.90
N ILE A 16 9.19 -0.33 1.61
CA ILE A 16 9.41 0.62 0.52
C ILE A 16 8.29 1.66 0.51
N GLY A 17 7.04 1.27 0.76
CA GLY A 17 5.91 2.20 0.85
C GLY A 17 6.10 3.24 1.95
N MET A 18 6.57 2.83 3.13
CA MET A 18 6.89 3.75 4.23
C MET A 18 8.07 4.67 3.88
N LEU A 19 9.12 4.16 3.24
CA LEU A 19 10.24 4.99 2.78
C LEU A 19 9.78 6.06 1.78
N MET A 20 8.98 5.66 0.79
CA MET A 20 8.41 6.60 -0.20
C MET A 20 7.49 7.64 0.44
N ALA A 21 6.72 7.27 1.47
CA ALA A 21 5.87 8.20 2.21
C ALA A 21 6.72 9.20 3.02
N THR A 22 7.66 8.71 3.82
CA THR A 22 8.52 9.57 4.66
C THR A 22 9.33 10.58 3.85
N GLU A 23 9.95 10.16 2.74
CA GLU A 23 10.63 11.07 1.82
C GLU A 23 9.64 12.00 1.11
N GLY A 24 8.51 11.45 0.67
CA GLY A 24 7.45 12.18 -0.02
C GLY A 24 6.86 13.34 0.80
N ASN A 25 6.63 13.12 2.09
CA ASN A 25 5.99 14.10 2.99
C ASN A 25 6.75 15.43 3.01
N VAL A 26 8.09 15.38 3.10
CA VAL A 26 8.93 16.59 3.11
C VAL A 26 8.85 17.34 1.79
N VAL A 27 8.86 16.62 0.66
CA VAL A 27 8.83 17.25 -0.66
C VAL A 27 7.43 17.81 -0.98
N VAL A 28 6.37 17.13 -0.55
CA VAL A 28 4.98 17.61 -0.66
C VAL A 28 4.78 18.86 0.18
N ALA A 29 5.27 18.89 1.42
CA ALA A 29 5.20 20.07 2.29
C ALA A 29 5.95 21.27 1.67
N ALA A 30 7.13 21.04 1.09
CA ALA A 30 7.87 22.09 0.38
C ALA A 30 7.12 22.57 -0.88
N ALA A 31 6.48 21.67 -1.63
CA ALA A 31 5.71 21.98 -2.83
C ALA A 31 4.40 22.71 -2.51
N ALA A 32 3.78 22.48 -1.35
CA ALA A 32 2.56 23.16 -0.91
C ALA A 32 2.75 24.68 -0.81
N ARG A 33 3.98 25.14 -0.53
CA ARG A 33 4.34 26.58 -0.55
C ARG A 33 4.28 27.21 -1.95
N GLN A 34 4.27 26.40 -3.01
CA GLN A 34 4.25 26.85 -4.41
C GLN A 34 2.88 26.66 -5.08
N GLY A 35 1.96 25.93 -4.44
CA GLY A 35 0.60 25.73 -4.93
C GLY A 35 0.08 24.31 -4.69
N PHE A 36 -1.23 24.21 -4.49
CA PHE A 36 -1.91 22.95 -4.20
C PHE A 36 -1.76 21.92 -5.33
N GLY A 37 -1.90 22.33 -6.59
CA GLY A 37 -1.81 21.42 -7.74
C GLY A 37 -0.46 20.67 -7.80
N LYS A 38 0.64 21.39 -7.54
CA LYS A 38 1.98 20.80 -7.50
C LYS A 38 2.17 19.84 -6.32
N ALA A 39 1.71 20.22 -5.13
CA ALA A 39 1.76 19.37 -3.94
C ALA A 39 0.96 18.07 -4.14
N LEU A 40 -0.26 18.19 -4.66
CA LEU A 40 -1.13 17.06 -4.96
C LEU A 40 -0.51 16.13 -6.01
N GLN A 41 0.05 16.68 -7.09
CA GLN A 41 0.69 15.86 -8.11
C GLN A 41 1.88 15.07 -7.56
N LEU A 42 2.65 15.68 -6.65
CA LEU A 42 3.80 15.04 -6.05
C LEU A 42 3.39 13.94 -5.06
N GLY A 43 2.40 14.22 -4.20
CA GLY A 43 1.84 13.22 -3.28
C GLY A 43 1.17 12.06 -4.02
N TYR A 44 0.50 12.34 -5.14
CA TYR A 44 -0.04 11.27 -5.99
C TYR A 44 1.07 10.37 -6.52
N ARG A 45 2.15 10.96 -7.07
CA ARG A 45 3.28 10.20 -7.63
C ARG A 45 3.99 9.33 -6.60
N THR A 46 4.18 9.82 -5.37
CA THR A 46 4.80 9.02 -4.30
C THR A 46 3.93 7.82 -3.94
N GLY A 47 2.60 8.02 -3.85
CA GLY A 47 1.65 6.92 -3.64
C GLY A 47 1.60 5.92 -4.80
N THR A 48 1.70 6.38 -6.05
CA THR A 48 1.68 5.50 -7.21
C THR A 48 2.87 4.53 -7.23
N VAL A 49 4.05 4.92 -6.74
CA VAL A 49 5.20 4.01 -6.68
C VAL A 49 4.88 2.79 -5.81
N THR A 50 4.25 3.00 -4.65
CA THR A 50 3.82 1.93 -3.74
C THR A 50 2.75 1.03 -4.38
N GLY A 51 1.76 1.62 -5.06
CA GLY A 51 0.72 0.86 -5.78
C GLY A 51 1.28 0.02 -6.92
N MET A 52 2.16 0.59 -7.75
CA MET A 52 2.80 -0.15 -8.85
C MET A 52 3.72 -1.27 -8.35
N LEU A 53 4.40 -1.06 -7.21
CA LEU A 53 5.21 -2.08 -6.57
C LEU A 53 4.33 -3.24 -6.06
N ASN A 54 3.18 -2.93 -5.48
CA ASN A 54 2.21 -3.89 -5.00
C ASN A 54 1.77 -4.86 -6.11
N ASP A 55 1.25 -4.30 -7.19
CA ASP A 55 0.69 -5.09 -8.29
C ASP A 55 1.79 -5.84 -9.03
N GLY A 56 2.96 -5.20 -9.19
CA GLY A 56 4.13 -5.78 -9.81
C GLY A 56 4.65 -7.01 -9.06
N LEU A 57 4.86 -6.90 -7.74
CA LEU A 57 5.34 -8.02 -6.92
C LEU A 57 4.29 -9.13 -6.79
N GLY A 58 3.01 -8.77 -6.67
CA GLY A 58 1.91 -9.74 -6.59
C GLY A 58 1.86 -10.59 -7.86
N LEU A 59 1.77 -9.93 -9.03
CA LEU A 59 1.72 -10.61 -10.31
C LEU A 59 3.00 -11.41 -10.60
N LEU A 60 4.18 -10.84 -10.32
CA LEU A 60 5.46 -11.51 -10.50
C LEU A 60 5.52 -12.78 -9.64
N GLY A 61 5.10 -12.70 -8.38
CA GLY A 61 5.13 -13.82 -7.45
C GLY A 61 4.25 -14.97 -7.90
N ALA A 62 2.97 -14.69 -8.18
CA ALA A 62 2.04 -15.72 -8.64
C ALA A 62 2.46 -16.32 -9.99
N THR A 63 2.93 -15.50 -10.92
CA THR A 63 3.41 -15.97 -12.24
C THR A 63 4.65 -16.87 -12.10
N THR A 64 5.60 -16.48 -11.24
CA THR A 64 6.81 -17.29 -11.00
C THR A 64 6.46 -18.64 -10.38
N ILE A 65 5.54 -18.65 -9.41
CA ILE A 65 5.07 -19.89 -8.77
C ILE A 65 4.34 -20.78 -9.79
N PHE A 66 3.46 -20.20 -10.61
CA PHE A 66 2.76 -20.92 -11.66
C PHE A 66 3.73 -21.58 -12.65
N MET A 67 4.71 -20.83 -13.15
CA MET A 67 5.68 -21.35 -14.12
C MET A 67 6.61 -22.42 -13.54
N TYR A 68 7.03 -22.28 -12.28
CA TYR A 68 7.98 -23.22 -11.66
C TYR A 68 7.32 -24.50 -11.14
N PHE A 69 6.14 -24.39 -10.50
CA PHE A 69 5.49 -25.52 -9.83
C PHE A 69 4.46 -26.26 -10.70
N GLY A 70 3.99 -25.67 -11.80
CA GLY A 70 3.06 -26.30 -12.74
C GLY A 70 1.86 -26.94 -12.03
N ASN A 71 1.76 -28.26 -12.05
CA ASN A 71 0.59 -28.99 -11.49
C ASN A 71 0.47 -28.82 -9.97
N ARG A 72 1.57 -28.49 -9.30
CA ARG A 72 1.64 -28.27 -7.85
C ARG A 72 1.52 -26.78 -7.48
N ALA A 73 1.28 -25.91 -8.45
CA ALA A 73 1.11 -24.49 -8.22
C ALA A 73 0.02 -24.15 -7.19
N PRO A 74 -1.16 -24.80 -7.15
CA PRO A 74 -2.19 -24.47 -6.16
C PRO A 74 -1.72 -24.57 -4.71
N GLU A 75 -0.97 -25.62 -4.36
CA GLU A 75 -0.40 -25.80 -3.01
C GLU A 75 0.65 -24.72 -2.69
N ALA A 76 1.49 -24.38 -3.66
CA ALA A 76 2.50 -23.35 -3.49
C ALA A 76 1.88 -21.94 -3.40
N LEU A 77 0.85 -21.64 -4.19
CA LEU A 77 0.12 -20.36 -4.18
C LEU A 77 -0.63 -20.14 -2.86
N LEU A 78 -1.20 -21.19 -2.27
CA LEU A 78 -1.74 -21.12 -0.90
C LEU A 78 -0.66 -20.70 0.10
N GLY A 79 0.54 -21.27 -0.02
CA GLY A 79 1.68 -20.88 0.79
C GLY A 79 2.06 -19.41 0.61
N PHE A 80 2.12 -18.94 -0.64
CA PHE A 80 2.38 -17.53 -0.99
C PHE A 80 1.39 -16.62 -0.28
N GLY A 81 0.08 -16.79 -0.56
CA GLY A 81 -0.98 -15.97 0.02
C GLY A 81 -0.95 -15.95 1.55
N PHE A 82 -0.79 -17.12 2.17
CA PHE A 82 -0.69 -17.21 3.63
C PHE A 82 0.51 -16.45 4.19
N GLY A 83 1.65 -16.46 3.48
CA GLY A 83 2.85 -15.72 3.87
C GLY A 83 2.68 -14.21 3.80
N GLY A 84 2.02 -13.72 2.75
CA GLY A 84 1.67 -12.31 2.59
C GLY A 84 0.68 -11.85 3.67
N THR A 85 -0.40 -12.60 3.88
CA THR A 85 -1.42 -12.29 4.88
C THR A 85 -0.88 -12.24 6.31
N LEU A 86 -0.01 -13.19 6.69
CA LEU A 86 0.52 -13.21 8.05
C LEU A 86 1.35 -11.95 8.35
N LEU A 87 2.19 -11.52 7.41
CA LEU A 87 3.03 -10.33 7.58
C LEU A 87 2.20 -9.05 7.53
N ALA A 88 1.26 -8.95 6.59
CA ALA A 88 0.34 -7.83 6.48
C ALA A 88 -0.47 -7.64 7.76
N LEU A 89 -0.97 -8.73 8.36
CA LEU A 89 -1.70 -8.70 9.63
C LEU A 89 -0.88 -8.04 10.74
N PHE A 90 0.38 -8.45 10.93
CA PHE A 90 1.23 -7.88 11.98
C PHE A 90 1.60 -6.42 11.70
N MET A 91 1.91 -6.06 10.46
CA MET A 91 2.21 -4.67 10.10
C MET A 91 1.00 -3.75 10.30
N ARG A 92 -0.19 -4.20 9.87
CA ARG A 92 -1.43 -3.42 10.00
C ARG A 92 -1.86 -3.27 11.45
N VAL A 93 -1.87 -4.37 12.22
CA VAL A 93 -2.29 -4.33 13.62
C VAL A 93 -1.27 -3.58 14.47
N GLY A 94 0.02 -3.89 14.31
CA GLY A 94 1.09 -3.22 15.05
C GLY A 94 1.19 -1.73 14.73
N GLY A 95 1.18 -1.38 13.45
CA GLY A 95 1.18 0.00 12.98
C GLY A 95 -0.08 0.74 13.42
N GLY A 96 -1.26 0.13 13.25
CA GLY A 96 -2.55 0.71 13.64
C GLY A 96 -2.68 1.02 15.12
N ILE A 97 -2.19 0.13 15.99
CA ILE A 97 -2.12 0.39 17.43
C ILE A 97 -1.21 1.59 17.72
N TYR A 98 -0.06 1.67 17.03
CA TYR A 98 0.89 2.76 17.21
C TYR A 98 0.32 4.11 16.78
N THR A 99 -0.22 4.23 15.55
CA THR A 99 -0.84 5.49 15.08
C THR A 99 -1.99 5.90 15.98
N LYS A 100 -2.94 5.01 16.26
CA LYS A 100 -4.14 5.40 17.00
C LYS A 100 -3.91 5.69 18.47
N ALA A 101 -2.90 5.08 19.09
CA ALA A 101 -2.50 5.47 20.45
C ALA A 101 -1.87 6.88 20.48
N ALA A 102 -1.08 7.23 19.46
CA ALA A 102 -0.42 8.52 19.37
C ALA A 102 -1.38 9.65 18.98
N ASP A 103 -2.14 9.46 17.89
CA ASP A 103 -3.18 10.36 17.35
C ASP A 103 -4.17 10.77 18.45
N VAL A 104 -4.84 9.80 19.08
CA VAL A 104 -5.82 10.07 20.14
C VAL A 104 -5.18 10.76 21.36
N GLY A 105 -3.94 10.39 21.72
CA GLY A 105 -3.22 11.02 22.83
C GLY A 105 -2.82 12.47 22.53
N ALA A 106 -2.35 12.73 21.31
CA ALA A 106 -1.94 14.05 20.85
C ALA A 106 -3.14 14.99 20.80
N ASP A 107 -4.23 14.54 20.20
CA ASP A 107 -5.43 15.33 19.98
C ASP A 107 -6.19 15.65 21.27
N LEU A 108 -6.38 14.67 22.16
CA LEU A 108 -7.10 14.90 23.40
C LEU A 108 -6.37 15.91 24.30
N VAL A 109 -5.07 15.69 24.53
CA VAL A 109 -4.31 16.57 25.41
C VAL A 109 -4.06 17.93 24.75
N GLY A 110 -3.74 17.94 23.45
CA GLY A 110 -3.45 19.17 22.70
C GLY A 110 -4.68 20.03 22.50
N LYS A 111 -5.66 19.52 21.74
CA LYS A 111 -6.84 20.29 21.32
C LYS A 111 -7.84 20.49 22.46
N VAL A 112 -8.11 19.46 23.26
CA VAL A 112 -9.20 19.50 24.25
C VAL A 112 -8.75 20.03 25.61
N GLU A 113 -7.61 19.58 26.13
CA GLU A 113 -7.16 19.99 27.48
C GLU A 113 -6.33 21.28 27.49
N LYS A 114 -5.50 21.49 26.47
CA LYS A 114 -4.53 22.60 26.43
C LYS A 114 -4.89 23.70 25.45
N ASP A 115 -5.92 23.51 24.62
CA ASP A 115 -6.37 24.46 23.59
C ASP A 115 -5.21 24.94 22.70
N ILE A 116 -4.31 24.02 22.35
CA ILE A 116 -3.24 24.26 21.37
C ILE A 116 -3.63 23.67 20.01
N PRO A 117 -3.13 24.23 18.90
CA PRO A 117 -3.38 23.69 17.58
C PRO A 117 -2.98 22.22 17.42
N GLU A 118 -3.60 21.56 16.44
CA GLU A 118 -3.15 20.26 15.92
C GLU A 118 -1.71 20.32 15.42
N ASP A 119 -0.97 19.23 15.56
CA ASP A 119 0.45 19.13 15.16
C ASP A 119 1.38 20.19 15.78
N ASP A 120 0.97 20.79 16.91
CA ASP A 120 1.79 21.81 17.56
C ASP A 120 3.11 21.21 18.08
N PRO A 121 4.26 21.86 17.80
CA PRO A 121 5.57 21.35 18.21
C PRO A 121 5.79 21.31 19.73
N ARG A 122 4.91 21.94 20.53
CA ARG A 122 4.94 21.88 22.00
C ARG A 122 4.30 20.60 22.53
N ASN A 123 3.50 19.90 21.72
CA ASN A 123 2.90 18.63 22.10
C ASN A 123 3.94 17.52 21.96
N ALA A 124 4.20 16.77 23.04
CA ALA A 124 5.21 15.70 22.99
C ALA A 124 4.78 14.50 22.11
N ALA A 125 3.49 14.36 21.84
CA ALA A 125 2.94 13.23 21.09
C ALA A 125 2.96 13.41 19.56
N THR A 126 3.16 14.63 19.04
CA THR A 126 3.04 14.91 17.60
C THR A 126 4.11 14.21 16.75
N ILE A 127 5.31 13.98 17.30
CA ILE A 127 6.30 13.13 16.60
C ILE A 127 5.84 11.68 16.51
N ALA A 128 5.24 11.15 17.57
CA ALA A 128 4.74 9.78 17.56
C ALA A 128 3.55 9.63 16.60
N ASP A 129 2.70 10.65 16.52
CA ASP A 129 1.56 10.70 15.60
C ASP A 129 2.01 10.64 14.14
N ASN A 130 2.88 11.59 13.73
CA ASN A 130 3.44 11.64 12.38
C ASN A 130 4.26 10.38 12.02
N VAL A 131 4.96 9.77 12.99
CA VAL A 131 5.60 8.46 12.76
C VAL A 131 4.54 7.37 12.56
N GLY A 132 3.47 7.40 13.35
CA GLY A 132 2.33 6.51 13.26
C GLY A 132 1.68 6.51 11.88
N ASP A 133 1.48 7.67 11.25
CA ASP A 133 0.91 7.75 9.90
C ASP A 133 1.77 7.01 8.86
N ASN A 134 3.09 7.05 9.01
CA ASN A 134 3.99 6.34 8.09
C ASN A 134 4.01 4.83 8.37
N VAL A 135 3.98 4.42 9.64
CA VAL A 135 4.07 2.99 10.02
C VAL A 135 2.73 2.27 9.84
N GLY A 136 1.62 2.88 10.26
CA GLY A 136 0.28 2.33 10.17
C GLY A 136 -0.36 2.59 8.82
N ASP A 137 -0.59 3.86 8.50
CA ASP A 137 -1.42 4.26 7.37
C ASP A 137 -0.70 4.11 6.03
N CYS A 138 0.64 4.10 6.01
CA CYS A 138 1.41 3.79 4.80
C CYS A 138 1.90 2.34 4.77
N ALA A 139 2.78 1.92 5.70
CA ALA A 139 3.36 0.57 5.67
C ALA A 139 2.29 -0.52 5.85
N GLY A 140 1.45 -0.38 6.88
CA GLY A 140 0.38 -1.33 7.18
C GLY A 140 -0.67 -1.40 6.07
N MET A 141 -1.10 -0.24 5.54
CA MET A 141 -2.06 -0.20 4.43
C MET A 141 -1.49 -0.78 3.13
N ALA A 142 -0.23 -0.47 2.79
CA ALA A 142 0.41 -1.00 1.59
C ALA A 142 0.51 -2.53 1.63
N ALA A 143 0.90 -3.09 2.78
CA ALA A 143 0.96 -4.53 2.97
C ALA A 143 -0.44 -5.21 2.96
N ASP A 144 -1.47 -4.52 3.45
CA ASP A 144 -2.86 -5.01 3.42
C ASP A 144 -3.43 -5.03 1.98
N ILE A 145 -3.13 -4.00 1.18
CA ILE A 145 -3.51 -3.99 -0.24
C ILE A 145 -2.79 -5.11 -1.00
N PHE A 146 -1.53 -5.39 -0.66
CA PHE A 146 -0.78 -6.52 -1.22
C PHE A 146 -1.44 -7.85 -0.93
N GLU A 147 -1.76 -8.07 0.34
CA GLU A 147 -2.47 -9.26 0.81
C GLU A 147 -3.77 -9.47 0.04
N SER A 148 -4.60 -8.43 -0.07
CA SER A 148 -5.90 -8.53 -0.74
C SER A 148 -5.75 -8.78 -2.24
N TYR A 149 -4.78 -8.14 -2.89
CA TYR A 149 -4.45 -8.38 -4.30
C TYR A 149 -3.99 -9.83 -4.54
N GLU A 150 -3.07 -10.29 -3.71
CA GLU A 150 -2.47 -11.62 -3.76
C GLU A 150 -3.51 -12.72 -3.53
N VAL A 151 -4.24 -12.65 -2.41
CA VAL A 151 -5.20 -13.70 -2.00
C VAL A 151 -6.34 -13.82 -2.99
N THR A 152 -6.87 -12.70 -3.50
CA THR A 152 -7.95 -12.74 -4.50
C THR A 152 -7.49 -13.35 -5.83
N MET A 153 -6.26 -13.05 -6.26
CA MET A 153 -5.66 -13.67 -7.44
C MET A 153 -5.40 -15.17 -7.23
N VAL A 154 -4.80 -15.55 -6.09
CA VAL A 154 -4.53 -16.95 -5.72
C VAL A 154 -5.83 -17.76 -5.66
N ALA A 155 -6.87 -17.23 -5.01
CA ALA A 155 -8.17 -17.88 -4.93
C ALA A 155 -8.78 -18.12 -6.32
N ALA A 156 -8.72 -17.10 -7.20
CA ALA A 156 -9.20 -17.24 -8.57
C ALA A 156 -8.41 -18.29 -9.36
N MET A 157 -7.09 -18.37 -9.18
CA MET A 157 -6.25 -19.38 -9.83
C MET A 157 -6.58 -20.80 -9.34
N ILE A 158 -6.77 -20.99 -8.04
CA ILE A 158 -7.13 -22.30 -7.47
C ILE A 158 -8.51 -22.75 -7.97
N LEU A 159 -9.49 -21.84 -8.05
CA LEU A 159 -10.80 -22.14 -8.62
C LEU A 159 -10.72 -22.47 -10.12
N GLY A 160 -9.89 -21.73 -10.86
CA GLY A 160 -9.58 -21.99 -12.26
C GLY A 160 -8.97 -23.38 -12.45
N TRP A 161 -8.02 -23.76 -11.59
CA TRP A 161 -7.44 -25.09 -11.57
C TRP A 161 -8.48 -26.20 -11.35
N ALA A 162 -9.32 -26.03 -10.33
CA ALA A 162 -10.35 -27.02 -10.00
C ALA A 162 -11.38 -27.21 -11.13
N SER A 163 -11.66 -26.15 -11.89
CA SER A 163 -12.70 -26.16 -12.94
C SER A 163 -12.18 -26.56 -14.32
N PHE A 164 -10.99 -26.10 -14.71
CA PHE A 164 -10.45 -26.22 -16.07
C PHE A 164 -8.98 -26.72 -16.11
N GLY A 165 -8.45 -27.18 -14.98
CA GLY A 165 -7.06 -27.63 -14.87
C GLY A 165 -6.06 -26.50 -15.10
N HIS A 166 -4.91 -26.83 -15.69
CA HIS A 166 -3.81 -25.90 -15.94
C HIS A 166 -4.22 -24.61 -16.65
N ILE A 167 -5.06 -24.74 -17.67
CA ILE A 167 -5.47 -23.61 -18.51
C ILE A 167 -6.33 -22.64 -17.70
N GLY A 168 -7.11 -23.13 -16.74
CA GLY A 168 -7.95 -22.30 -15.88
C GLY A 168 -7.16 -21.35 -14.98
N MET A 169 -5.91 -21.70 -14.64
CA MET A 169 -5.04 -20.82 -13.84
C MET A 169 -4.50 -19.62 -14.63
N LEU A 170 -4.43 -19.72 -15.96
CA LEU A 170 -3.91 -18.64 -16.82
C LEU A 170 -4.86 -17.46 -16.88
N PHE A 171 -6.17 -17.70 -16.85
CA PHE A 171 -7.16 -16.63 -17.04
C PHE A 171 -7.05 -15.52 -15.98
N PRO A 172 -7.01 -15.83 -14.66
CA PRO A 172 -6.81 -14.80 -13.63
C PRO A 172 -5.49 -14.03 -13.79
N LEU A 173 -4.39 -14.72 -14.15
CA LEU A 173 -3.09 -14.07 -14.37
C LEU A 173 -3.15 -13.07 -15.54
N LEU A 174 -3.79 -13.45 -16.65
CA LEU A 174 -3.94 -12.58 -17.82
C LEU A 174 -4.81 -11.36 -17.51
N VAL A 175 -5.93 -11.56 -16.80
CA VAL A 175 -6.79 -10.45 -16.37
C VAL A 175 -6.02 -9.47 -15.49
N ARG A 176 -5.23 -9.98 -14.54
CA ARG A 176 -4.38 -9.14 -13.69
C ARG A 176 -3.28 -8.44 -14.47
N ALA A 177 -2.64 -9.10 -15.44
CA ALA A 177 -1.65 -8.48 -16.32
C ALA A 177 -2.24 -7.33 -17.15
N VAL A 178 -3.45 -7.50 -17.68
CA VAL A 178 -4.17 -6.41 -18.37
C VAL A 178 -4.52 -5.27 -17.40
N GLY A 179 -4.87 -5.60 -16.15
CA GLY A 179 -5.07 -4.63 -15.07
C GLY A 179 -3.84 -3.76 -14.87
N VAL A 180 -2.67 -4.38 -14.64
CA VAL A 180 -1.39 -3.65 -14.47
C VAL A 180 -1.10 -2.73 -15.65
N CYS A 181 -1.30 -3.19 -16.89
CA CYS A 181 -1.13 -2.34 -18.08
C CYS A 181 -2.10 -1.14 -18.07
N SER A 182 -3.33 -1.35 -17.62
CA SER A 182 -4.35 -0.29 -17.49
C SER A 182 -3.97 0.71 -16.40
N ASP A 183 -3.44 0.24 -15.27
CA ASP A 183 -3.00 1.07 -14.15
C ASP A 183 -1.79 1.95 -14.52
N ILE A 184 -0.86 1.41 -15.32
CA ILE A 184 0.25 2.19 -15.90
C ILE A 184 -0.31 3.35 -16.74
N ILE A 185 -1.25 3.07 -17.65
CA ILE A 185 -1.84 4.10 -18.52
C ILE A 185 -2.63 5.13 -17.71
N ALA A 186 -3.41 4.67 -16.73
CA ALA A 186 -4.20 5.52 -15.85
C ALA A 186 -3.30 6.48 -15.05
N THR A 187 -2.20 5.96 -14.50
CA THR A 187 -1.21 6.76 -13.74
C THR A 187 -0.69 7.95 -14.55
N PHE A 188 -0.36 7.75 -15.83
CA PHE A 188 0.12 8.84 -16.69
C PHE A 188 -0.98 9.84 -17.09
N SER A 189 -2.24 9.42 -17.00
CA SER A 189 -3.39 10.24 -17.38
C SER A 189 -3.83 11.18 -16.25
N VAL A 190 -3.48 10.89 -14.99
CA VAL A 190 -3.83 11.74 -13.85
C VAL A 190 -3.04 13.05 -13.88
N ARG A 191 -3.79 14.17 -13.89
CA ARG A 191 -3.27 15.53 -13.78
C ARG A 191 -3.98 16.25 -12.65
N ALA A 192 -3.20 16.93 -11.81
CA ALA A 192 -3.77 17.86 -10.85
C ALA A 192 -4.28 19.09 -11.60
N ALA A 193 -5.55 19.44 -11.42
CA ALA A 193 -6.08 20.69 -11.93
C ALA A 193 -5.58 21.83 -11.02
N ASP A 194 -4.90 22.82 -11.59
CA ASP A 194 -4.69 24.09 -10.91
C ASP A 194 -6.05 24.79 -10.83
N LYS A 195 -6.73 24.67 -9.68
CA LYS A 195 -7.73 25.68 -9.33
C LYS A 195 -6.96 26.98 -9.12
N GLY A 196 -7.04 27.86 -10.12
CA GLY A 196 -6.60 29.24 -10.02
C GLY A 196 -7.21 29.94 -8.80
N SER A 197 -6.47 30.91 -8.28
CA SER A 197 -6.75 31.75 -7.11
C SER A 197 -8.21 31.84 -6.65
N ASP A 198 -8.46 31.32 -5.46
CA ASP A 198 -9.19 31.94 -4.34
C ASP A 198 -10.27 33.01 -4.66
N LYS A 199 -11.54 32.66 -4.40
CA LYS A 199 -12.57 33.52 -3.78
C LYS A 199 -13.58 32.61 -3.10
N ASP A 200 -13.87 32.86 -1.83
CA ASP A 200 -14.90 32.27 -0.97
C ASP A 200 -14.45 31.10 -0.07
N ALA A 201 -13.69 31.43 0.97
CA ALA A 201 -13.74 30.81 2.29
C ALA A 201 -13.45 31.86 3.37
#